data_AF-A0A066XLJ4-F1
#
_entry.id   AF-A0A066XLJ4-F1
#
_cell.length_a   1.000
_cell.length_b   1.000
_cell.length_c   1.000
_cell.angle_alpha   90.00
_cell.angle_beta   90.00
_cell.angle_gamma   90.00
#
_symmetry.space_group_name_H-M   'P 1'
#
loop_
_entity.id
_entity.type
_entity.pdbx_description
1 polymer ?
#
loop_
_entity_poly.entity_id
_entity_poly.type
_entity_poly.pdbx_seq_one_letter_code
_entity_poly.pdbx_strand_id
1 'polypeptide(L)'
;MAFNDDVEAIASDPNFEIITTFAYSVGLPHNEASLPGSNCYLLQHSVDRLQSAATDLSWTATVENLLSIGCVQSLSKEISAHMLLTHGEASKDPSRRFIVRLAFKKDGMHSIMSGPRPSSTDPLYPVTLPNIINPLILSTMPVYLDTEPTTPSLLTKHKTTHRGPYSAAWKRVGLDETTSPAECDVLLQNEDGHIMGAAFRTVYFWKDGRFVTPSSVTGCKMGVSRRWAV
;
A
#
# COMPACT_ATOMS: atom_id res chain seq x y z
N MET A 1 -8.60 -26.33 7.56
CA MET A 1 -7.24 -26.66 8.05
C MET A 1 -6.18 -26.69 6.95
N ALA A 2 -6.52 -26.66 5.65
CA ALA A 2 -5.53 -26.63 4.55
C ALA A 2 -5.01 -25.22 4.16
N PHE A 3 -5.53 -24.14 4.74
CA PHE A 3 -5.28 -22.77 4.26
C PHE A 3 -4.06 -22.08 4.87
N ASN A 4 -3.54 -22.59 5.99
CA ASN A 4 -2.40 -22.00 6.69
C ASN A 4 -1.07 -22.49 6.10
N ASP A 5 -1.04 -23.74 5.64
CA ASP A 5 0.16 -24.42 5.14
C ASP A 5 0.70 -23.76 3.85
N ASP A 6 -0.19 -23.35 2.93
CA ASP A 6 0.19 -22.64 1.71
C ASP A 6 0.78 -21.24 2.01
N VAL A 7 0.19 -20.53 2.96
CA VAL A 7 0.68 -19.21 3.39
C VAL A 7 2.04 -19.35 4.07
N GLU A 8 2.21 -20.35 4.92
CA GLU A 8 3.47 -20.63 5.61
C GLU A 8 4.57 -21.05 4.63
N ALA A 9 4.25 -21.89 3.63
CA ALA A 9 5.19 -22.27 2.58
C ALA A 9 5.64 -21.05 1.77
N ILE A 10 4.71 -20.19 1.34
CA ILE A 10 5.03 -18.95 0.61
C ILE A 10 5.84 -18.00 1.49
N ALA A 11 5.46 -17.82 2.75
CA ALA A 11 6.14 -16.91 3.68
C ALA A 11 7.51 -17.43 4.16
N SER A 12 7.83 -18.69 3.88
CA SER A 12 9.13 -19.30 4.16
C SER A 12 10.14 -19.11 3.03
N ASP A 13 9.72 -18.61 1.86
CA ASP A 13 10.64 -18.24 0.78
C ASP A 13 11.57 -17.08 1.24
N PRO A 14 12.91 -17.21 1.10
CA PRO A 14 13.86 -16.17 1.52
C PRO A 14 13.75 -14.85 0.73
N ASN A 15 13.03 -14.84 -0.39
CA ASN A 15 12.72 -13.66 -1.21
C ASN A 15 11.31 -13.12 -0.96
N PHE A 16 10.52 -13.79 -0.12
CA PHE A 16 9.23 -13.25 0.31
C PHE A 16 9.45 -12.06 1.25
N GLU A 17 8.76 -10.97 0.98
CA GLU A 17 8.87 -9.73 1.74
C GLU A 17 7.47 -9.20 2.07
N ILE A 18 7.31 -8.68 3.27
CA ILE A 18 6.22 -7.75 3.57
C ILE A 18 6.64 -6.35 3.13
N ILE A 19 5.73 -5.59 2.53
CA ILE A 19 6.10 -4.35 1.84
C ILE A 19 5.18 -3.18 2.17
N THR A 20 5.75 -1.99 2.06
CA THR A 20 4.99 -0.75 1.97
C THR A 20 5.48 0.18 0.89
N THR A 21 4.56 0.97 0.37
CA THR A 21 4.83 1.94 -0.69
C THR A 21 4.14 3.24 -0.34
N PHE A 22 4.88 4.34 -0.29
CA PHE A 22 4.37 5.66 0.08
C PHE A 22 5.09 6.75 -0.71
N ALA A 23 4.49 7.95 -0.75
CA ALA A 23 5.10 9.09 -1.41
C ALA A 23 6.22 9.70 -0.55
N TYR A 24 7.26 10.19 -1.21
CA TYR A 24 8.31 11.02 -0.61
C TYR A 24 8.40 12.37 -1.33
N SER A 25 8.43 13.46 -0.57
CA SER A 25 8.73 14.81 -1.07
C SER A 25 9.02 15.75 0.09
N VAL A 26 9.95 16.69 -0.09
CA VAL A 26 10.14 17.79 0.88
C VAL A 26 9.01 18.83 0.82
N GLY A 27 8.19 18.79 -0.24
CA GLY A 27 6.99 19.61 -0.41
C GLY A 27 5.70 18.90 0.03
N LEU A 28 5.79 17.83 0.83
CA LEU A 28 4.58 17.22 1.40
C LEU A 28 3.83 18.25 2.26
N PRO A 29 2.50 18.37 2.09
CA PRO A 29 1.72 19.29 2.92
C PRO A 29 1.72 18.84 4.38
N HIS A 30 1.64 19.80 5.29
CA HIS A 30 1.55 19.51 6.71
C HIS A 30 0.28 18.72 7.05
N ASN A 31 0.42 17.76 7.96
CA ASN A 31 -0.68 16.93 8.44
C ASN A 31 -0.34 16.40 9.84
N GLU A 32 -1.35 16.26 10.71
CA GLU A 32 -1.16 15.82 12.11
C GLU A 32 -0.63 14.38 12.22
N ALA A 33 -0.90 13.51 11.23
CA ALA A 33 -0.35 12.16 11.18
C ALA A 33 1.08 12.10 10.60
N SER A 34 1.62 13.22 10.13
CA SER A 34 3.00 13.28 9.66
C SER A 34 3.97 13.36 10.83
N LEU A 35 4.99 12.50 10.81
CA LEU A 35 6.09 12.59 11.76
C LEU A 35 6.82 13.95 11.55
N PRO A 36 7.05 14.76 12.60
CA PRO A 36 7.75 16.03 12.45
C PRO A 36 9.12 15.88 11.77
N GLY A 37 9.37 16.70 10.74
CA GLY A 37 10.60 16.65 9.95
C GLY A 37 10.72 15.47 8.98
N SER A 38 9.70 14.61 8.88
CA SER A 38 9.68 13.52 7.91
C SER A 38 9.09 13.97 6.58
N ASN A 39 9.77 13.59 5.50
CA ASN A 39 9.32 13.79 4.12
C ASN A 39 8.59 12.56 3.57
N CYS A 40 8.18 11.63 4.45
CA CYS A 40 7.52 10.38 4.11
C CYS A 40 6.02 10.45 4.41
N TYR A 41 5.20 10.22 3.39
CA TYR A 41 3.75 10.22 3.53
C TYR A 41 3.27 9.07 4.44
N LEU A 42 2.61 9.41 5.55
CA LEU A 42 2.02 8.47 6.52
C LEU A 42 2.99 7.37 6.98
N LEU A 43 4.24 7.74 7.31
CA LEU A 43 5.29 6.79 7.68
C LEU A 43 4.93 5.93 8.91
N GLN A 44 4.39 6.55 9.97
CA GLN A 44 3.95 5.80 11.16
C GLN A 44 2.93 4.71 10.81
N HIS A 45 1.90 5.08 10.04
CA HIS A 45 0.88 4.12 9.60
C HIS A 45 1.45 3.02 8.69
N SER A 46 2.48 3.35 7.91
CA SER A 46 3.20 2.38 7.08
C SER A 46 3.99 1.37 7.93
N VAL A 47 4.62 1.83 9.01
CA VAL A 47 5.33 0.98 9.98
C VAL A 47 4.33 0.10 10.74
N ASP A 48 3.24 0.66 11.25
CA ASP A 48 2.19 -0.12 11.92
C ASP A 48 1.64 -1.25 11.03
N ARG A 49 1.50 -0.99 9.72
CA ARG A 49 1.05 -2.00 8.77
C ARG A 49 2.08 -3.12 8.61
N LEU A 50 3.37 -2.79 8.51
CA LEU A 50 4.44 -3.79 8.44
C LEU A 50 4.48 -4.61 9.73
N GLN A 51 4.30 -3.96 10.88
CA GLN A 51 4.26 -4.63 12.18
C GLN A 51 3.09 -5.62 12.26
N SER A 52 1.89 -5.22 11.82
CA SER A 52 0.72 -6.10 11.77
C SER A 52 0.95 -7.31 10.86
N ALA A 53 1.59 -7.11 9.71
CA ALA A 53 1.93 -8.20 8.80
C ALA A 53 2.97 -9.16 9.42
N ALA A 54 4.03 -8.63 10.02
CA ALA A 54 5.05 -9.43 10.69
C ALA A 54 4.47 -10.21 11.88
N THR A 55 3.55 -9.61 12.63
CA THR A 55 2.86 -10.26 13.76
C THR A 55 2.01 -11.43 13.28
N ASP A 56 1.14 -11.22 12.28
CA ASP A 56 0.26 -12.26 11.75
C ASP A 56 1.05 -13.41 11.09
N LEU A 57 2.24 -13.12 10.54
CA LEU A 57 3.15 -14.11 9.96
C LEU A 57 4.11 -14.74 10.97
N SER A 58 4.04 -14.36 12.25
CA SER A 58 4.93 -14.84 13.31
C SER A 58 6.43 -14.57 13.04
N TRP A 59 6.75 -13.41 12.47
CA TRP A 59 8.13 -12.97 12.17
C TRP A 59 8.72 -12.18 13.34
N THR A 60 9.12 -12.89 14.40
CA THR A 60 9.56 -12.28 15.66
C THR A 60 10.67 -11.24 15.50
N ALA A 61 11.72 -11.55 14.74
CA ALA A 61 12.84 -10.62 14.53
C ALA A 61 12.40 -9.30 13.86
N THR A 62 11.52 -9.39 12.87
CA THR A 62 10.93 -8.22 12.20
C THR A 62 10.04 -7.42 13.14
N VAL A 63 9.24 -8.10 13.98
CA VAL A 63 8.38 -7.44 14.99
C VAL A 63 9.23 -6.67 16.00
N GLU A 64 10.29 -7.30 16.53
CA GLU A 64 11.22 -6.66 17.48
C GLU A 64 11.89 -5.41 16.88
N ASN A 65 12.32 -5.49 15.62
CA ASN A 65 12.90 -4.35 14.91
C ASN A 65 11.88 -3.20 14.78
N LEU A 66 10.66 -3.49 14.31
CA LEU A 66 9.62 -2.49 14.09
C LEU A 66 9.06 -1.87 15.38
N LEU A 67 9.14 -2.60 16.50
CA LEU A 67 8.73 -2.11 17.83
C LEU A 67 9.84 -1.36 18.58
N SER A 68 11.07 -1.36 18.06
CA SER A 68 12.18 -0.69 18.74
C SER A 68 11.93 0.81 18.91
N ILE A 69 12.33 1.35 20.06
CA ILE A 69 12.14 2.77 20.38
C ILE A 69 12.89 3.61 19.34
N GLY A 70 12.17 4.52 18.68
CA GLY A 70 12.74 5.40 17.66
C GLY A 70 12.85 4.77 16.27
N CYS A 71 12.30 3.56 16.04
CA CYS A 71 12.33 2.87 14.74
C CYS A 71 11.85 3.79 13.60
N VAL A 72 10.71 4.46 13.78
CA VAL A 72 10.11 5.32 12.74
C VAL A 72 11.01 6.51 12.41
N GLN A 73 11.66 7.11 13.41
CA GLN A 73 12.62 8.20 13.22
C GLN A 73 13.90 7.71 12.53
N SER A 74 14.40 6.51 12.88
CA SER A 74 15.56 5.89 12.22
C SER A 74 15.26 5.64 10.74
N LEU A 75 14.15 4.96 10.46
CA LEU A 75 13.70 4.68 9.09
C LEU A 75 13.50 5.97 8.30
N SER A 76 12.93 7.02 8.90
CA SER A 76 12.79 8.32 8.22
C SER A 76 14.14 8.90 7.80
N LYS A 77 15.16 8.81 8.66
CA LYS A 77 16.52 9.30 8.36
C LYS A 77 17.18 8.44 7.27
N GLU A 78 17.07 7.12 7.37
CA GLU A 78 17.59 6.19 6.38
C GLU A 78 16.96 6.39 5.00
N ILE A 79 15.64 6.60 4.94
CA ILE A 79 14.93 6.92 3.70
C ILE A 79 15.43 8.25 3.15
N SER A 80 15.55 9.30 3.96
CA SER A 80 16.08 10.58 3.48
C SER A 80 17.52 10.47 2.95
N ALA A 81 18.38 9.69 3.61
CA ALA A 81 19.73 9.42 3.13
C ALA A 81 19.72 8.64 1.80
N HIS A 82 18.88 7.62 1.67
CA HIS A 82 18.68 6.88 0.42
C HIS A 82 18.20 7.82 -0.70
N MET A 83 17.23 8.68 -0.42
CA MET A 83 16.70 9.63 -1.42
C MET A 83 17.77 10.59 -1.93
N LEU A 84 18.63 11.10 -1.03
CA LEU A 84 19.76 11.95 -1.42
C LEU A 84 20.79 11.18 -2.24
N LEU A 85 21.12 9.95 -1.84
CA LEU A 85 22.09 9.10 -2.53
C LEU A 85 21.62 8.73 -3.94
N THR A 86 20.35 8.37 -4.10
CA THR A 86 19.78 7.87 -5.37
C THR A 86 19.36 8.98 -6.32
N HIS A 87 18.80 10.09 -5.81
CA HIS A 87 18.20 11.15 -6.65
C HIS A 87 18.90 12.51 -6.52
N GLY A 88 19.91 12.66 -5.66
CA GLY A 88 20.67 13.90 -5.49
C GLY A 88 19.78 15.10 -5.13
N GLU A 89 20.06 16.25 -5.75
CA GLU A 89 19.30 17.50 -5.53
C GLU A 89 17.83 17.39 -5.94
N ALA A 90 17.46 16.47 -6.84
CA ALA A 90 16.06 16.27 -7.21
C ALA A 90 15.21 15.80 -6.01
N SER A 91 15.81 15.15 -5.01
CA SER A 91 15.11 14.77 -3.78
C SER A 91 14.81 15.94 -2.84
N LYS A 92 15.47 17.09 -3.03
CA LYS A 92 15.30 18.32 -2.25
C LYS A 92 14.39 19.34 -2.92
N ASP A 93 13.92 19.06 -4.13
CA ASP A 93 12.98 19.91 -4.85
C ASP A 93 11.56 19.67 -4.31
N PRO A 94 10.91 20.68 -3.70
CA PRO A 94 9.55 20.53 -3.15
C PRO A 94 8.49 20.27 -4.22
N SER A 95 8.77 20.57 -5.50
CA SER A 95 7.84 20.29 -6.60
C SER A 95 7.91 18.84 -7.08
N ARG A 96 8.96 18.11 -6.71
CA ARG A 96 9.16 16.71 -7.11
C ARG A 96 8.59 15.75 -6.10
N ARG A 97 8.10 14.63 -6.62
CA ARG A 97 7.57 13.52 -5.84
C ARG A 97 8.21 12.23 -6.27
N PHE A 98 8.40 11.35 -5.30
CA PHE A 98 8.94 10.02 -5.49
C PHE A 98 7.99 9.00 -4.87
N ILE A 99 8.08 7.77 -5.35
CA ILE A 99 7.53 6.62 -4.66
C ILE A 99 8.67 5.90 -3.96
N VAL A 100 8.50 5.60 -2.68
CA VAL A 100 9.43 4.77 -1.90
C VAL A 100 8.76 3.45 -1.64
N ARG A 101 9.46 2.34 -1.87
CA ARG A 101 9.12 0.99 -1.44
C ARG A 101 10.06 0.61 -0.29
N LEU A 102 9.48 0.37 0.88
CA LEU A 102 10.17 -0.20 2.04
C LEU A 102 9.72 -1.65 2.20
N ALA A 103 10.66 -2.57 2.25
CA ALA A 103 10.40 -4.00 2.33
C ALA A 103 11.14 -4.62 3.50
N PHE A 104 10.53 -5.59 4.18
CA PHE A 104 11.15 -6.36 5.27
C PHE A 104 11.09 -7.84 4.96
N LYS A 105 12.18 -8.53 5.30
CA LYS A 105 12.30 -9.98 5.32
C LYS A 105 12.04 -10.54 6.73
N LYS A 106 11.87 -11.86 6.82
CA LYS A 106 11.59 -12.61 8.05
C LYS A 106 12.67 -12.47 9.13
N ASP A 107 13.92 -12.31 8.71
CA ASP A 107 15.08 -12.11 9.59
C ASP A 107 15.21 -10.67 10.12
N GLY A 108 14.29 -9.78 9.73
CA GLY A 108 14.29 -8.38 10.13
C GLY A 108 15.15 -7.46 9.25
N MET A 109 15.82 -7.98 8.21
CA MET A 109 16.51 -7.14 7.22
C MET A 109 15.48 -6.37 6.39
N HIS A 110 15.77 -5.09 6.11
CA HIS A 110 14.95 -4.26 5.24
C HIS A 110 15.71 -3.71 4.04
N SER A 111 14.96 -3.40 2.99
CA SER A 111 15.46 -2.74 1.79
C SER A 111 14.59 -1.53 1.42
N ILE A 112 15.24 -0.53 0.84
CA ILE A 112 14.61 0.70 0.36
C ILE A 112 14.85 0.78 -1.14
N MET A 113 13.76 0.90 -1.90
CA MET A 113 13.80 1.23 -3.32
C MET A 113 13.02 2.53 -3.55
N SER A 114 13.41 3.30 -4.55
CA SER A 114 12.71 4.54 -4.89
C SER A 114 12.71 4.80 -6.39
N GLY A 115 11.71 5.56 -6.84
CA GLY A 115 11.59 5.97 -8.23
C GLY A 115 10.82 7.29 -8.38
N PRO A 116 10.97 7.99 -9.51
CA PRO A 116 10.21 9.20 -9.77
C PRO A 116 8.72 8.89 -9.82
N ARG A 117 7.90 9.81 -9.32
CA ARG A 117 6.45 9.75 -9.44
C ARG A 117 5.96 11.00 -10.16
N PRO A 118 5.12 10.88 -11.20
CA PRO A 118 4.54 12.06 -11.84
C PRO A 118 3.84 12.97 -10.82
N SER A 119 3.98 14.27 -11.00
CA SER A 119 3.26 15.26 -10.20
C SER A 119 1.76 15.06 -10.40
N SER A 120 1.02 14.95 -9.31
CA SER A 120 -0.44 14.87 -9.32
C SER A 120 -1.01 16.01 -8.48
N THR A 121 -2.12 16.57 -8.92
CA THR A 121 -2.89 17.56 -8.15
C THR A 121 -3.81 16.91 -7.12
N ASP A 122 -3.85 15.57 -7.05
CA ASP A 122 -4.70 14.83 -6.12
C ASP A 122 -4.34 15.18 -4.66
N PRO A 123 -5.35 15.40 -3.79
CA PRO A 123 -5.12 15.68 -2.39
C PRO A 123 -4.53 14.45 -1.70
N LEU A 124 -3.35 14.60 -1.10
CA LEU A 124 -2.67 13.52 -0.38
C LEU A 124 -3.34 13.19 0.96
N TYR A 125 -3.93 14.18 1.63
CA TYR A 125 -4.63 14.01 2.89
C TYR A 125 -6.09 14.44 2.71
N PRO A 126 -6.96 13.56 2.16
CA PRO A 126 -8.37 13.90 2.09
C PRO A 126 -8.90 14.11 3.51
N VAL A 127 -9.40 15.32 3.79
CA VAL A 127 -10.00 15.69 5.09
C VAL A 127 -11.36 15.03 5.25
N THR A 128 -12.09 14.89 4.14
CA THR A 128 -13.32 14.12 4.06
C THR A 128 -13.38 13.46 2.67
N LEU A 129 -13.86 12.22 2.60
CA LEU A 129 -14.13 11.56 1.31
C LEU A 129 -15.20 12.30 0.46
N PRO A 130 -16.26 12.93 1.02
CA PRO A 130 -17.27 13.65 0.25
C PRO A 130 -16.76 14.82 -0.61
N ASN A 131 -15.66 15.50 -0.22
CA ASN A 131 -15.09 16.60 -1.01
C ASN A 131 -14.45 16.15 -2.33
N ILE A 132 -14.48 14.84 -2.64
CA ILE A 132 -13.92 14.25 -3.86
C ILE A 132 -14.89 14.40 -5.06
N ILE A 133 -16.18 14.69 -4.86
CA ILE A 133 -17.16 14.76 -5.98
C ILE A 133 -17.17 16.13 -6.68
N ASN A 134 -16.01 16.75 -6.90
CA ASN A 134 -15.91 17.82 -7.88
C ASN A 134 -15.43 17.22 -9.21
N PRO A 135 -16.32 16.93 -10.18
CA PRO A 135 -15.95 16.30 -11.45
C PRO A 135 -14.95 17.12 -12.28
N LEU A 136 -14.75 18.41 -11.96
CA LEU A 136 -13.73 19.26 -12.59
C LEU A 136 -12.29 18.93 -12.14
N ILE A 137 -12.12 18.12 -11.09
CA ILE A 137 -10.81 17.78 -10.49
C ILE A 137 -10.45 16.29 -10.69
N LEU A 138 -11.42 15.45 -11.07
CA LEU A 138 -11.25 14.00 -11.06
C LEU A 138 -10.80 13.42 -12.41
N SER A 139 -9.71 12.67 -12.37
CA SER A 139 -9.35 11.75 -13.45
C SER A 139 -10.21 10.48 -13.36
N THR A 140 -10.82 10.09 -14.48
CA THR A 140 -11.57 8.83 -14.60
C THR A 140 -10.68 7.73 -15.17
N MET A 141 -10.76 6.52 -14.61
CA MET A 141 -10.11 5.34 -15.18
C MET A 141 -11.09 4.16 -15.27
N PRO A 142 -10.96 3.29 -16.28
CA PRO A 142 -11.69 2.03 -16.33
C PRO A 142 -11.35 1.14 -15.13
N VAL A 143 -12.38 0.49 -14.61
CA VAL A 143 -12.28 -0.48 -13.52
C VAL A 143 -13.03 -1.73 -13.94
N TYR A 144 -12.34 -2.87 -13.98
CA TYR A 144 -12.91 -4.15 -14.38
C TYR A 144 -13.31 -4.96 -13.15
N LEU A 145 -14.32 -5.82 -13.27
CA LEU A 145 -14.65 -6.80 -12.24
C LEU A 145 -14.02 -8.14 -12.60
N ASP A 146 -13.25 -8.71 -11.68
CA ASP A 146 -12.76 -10.08 -11.81
C ASP A 146 -13.92 -11.08 -11.75
N THR A 147 -13.96 -12.00 -12.70
CA THR A 147 -15.05 -12.98 -12.84
C THR A 147 -14.87 -14.20 -11.95
N GLU A 148 -13.70 -14.40 -11.37
CA GLU A 148 -13.45 -15.48 -10.41
C GLU A 148 -13.24 -14.96 -8.99
N PRO A 149 -13.69 -15.70 -7.97
CA PRO A 149 -13.49 -15.29 -6.59
C PRO A 149 -12.00 -15.41 -6.20
N THR A 150 -11.59 -14.55 -5.27
CA THR A 150 -10.29 -14.57 -4.63
C THR A 150 -10.45 -14.99 -3.18
N THR A 151 -9.79 -16.08 -2.79
CA THR A 151 -9.84 -16.58 -1.42
C THR A 151 -9.13 -15.64 -0.45
N PRO A 152 -9.82 -15.13 0.59
CA PRO A 152 -9.19 -14.36 1.66
C PRO A 152 -8.06 -15.13 2.35
N SER A 153 -6.91 -14.47 2.53
CA SER A 153 -5.76 -15.01 3.27
C SER A 153 -4.91 -13.89 3.84
N LEU A 154 -3.84 -14.23 4.58
CA LEU A 154 -2.84 -13.24 4.99
C LEU A 154 -2.17 -12.57 3.78
N LEU A 155 -2.11 -13.23 2.63
CA LEU A 155 -1.52 -12.70 1.40
C LEU A 155 -2.45 -11.71 0.67
N THR A 156 -3.77 -11.74 0.95
CA THR A 156 -4.71 -10.72 0.49
C THR A 156 -4.86 -9.58 1.50
N LYS A 157 -4.79 -9.89 2.80
CA LYS A 157 -4.85 -8.92 3.90
C LYS A 157 -3.63 -7.99 3.93
N HIS A 158 -2.43 -8.56 3.79
CA HIS A 158 -1.16 -7.84 3.89
C HIS A 158 -0.58 -7.55 2.52
N LYS A 159 0.15 -6.44 2.41
CA LYS A 159 0.86 -6.10 1.17
C LYS A 159 2.20 -6.81 1.18
N THR A 160 2.38 -7.78 0.28
CA THR A 160 3.58 -8.62 0.19
C THR A 160 4.15 -8.60 -1.23
N THR A 161 5.30 -9.24 -1.45
CA THR A 161 5.82 -9.54 -2.79
C THR A 161 5.02 -10.63 -3.50
N HIS A 162 4.32 -11.48 -2.77
CA HIS A 162 3.41 -12.46 -3.35
C HIS A 162 2.15 -11.77 -3.88
N ARG A 163 2.05 -11.67 -5.21
CA ARG A 163 0.92 -11.03 -5.89
C ARG A 163 0.09 -12.00 -6.74
N GLY A 164 0.27 -13.32 -6.59
CA GLY A 164 -0.36 -14.35 -7.41
C GLY A 164 -1.87 -14.12 -7.67
N PRO A 165 -2.71 -14.00 -6.63
CA PRO A 165 -4.15 -13.76 -6.81
C PRO A 165 -4.46 -12.47 -7.60
N TYR A 166 -3.74 -11.39 -7.32
CA TYR A 166 -3.91 -10.11 -8.02
C TYR A 166 -3.48 -10.19 -9.49
N SER A 167 -2.38 -10.89 -9.77
CA SER A 167 -1.89 -11.10 -11.13
C SER A 167 -2.81 -12.01 -11.94
N ALA A 168 -3.44 -13.01 -11.29
CA ALA A 168 -4.44 -13.86 -11.94
C ALA A 168 -5.70 -13.05 -12.31
N ALA A 169 -6.21 -12.24 -11.37
CA ALA A 169 -7.33 -11.32 -11.63
C ALA A 169 -7.05 -10.37 -12.81
N TRP A 170 -5.84 -9.79 -12.83
CA TRP A 170 -5.37 -8.93 -13.92
C TRP A 170 -5.40 -9.63 -15.28
N LYS A 171 -4.89 -10.87 -15.34
CA LYS A 171 -4.87 -11.67 -16.58
C LYS A 171 -6.27 -12.07 -17.05
N ARG A 172 -7.19 -12.40 -16.15
CA ARG A 172 -8.56 -12.82 -16.50
C ARG A 172 -9.37 -11.75 -17.22
N VAL A 173 -9.10 -10.48 -16.90
CA VAL A 173 -9.74 -9.34 -17.60
C VAL A 173 -8.98 -8.91 -18.86
N GLY A 174 -8.02 -9.71 -19.33
CA GLY A 174 -7.26 -9.48 -20.55
C GLY A 174 -6.12 -8.47 -20.42
N LEU A 175 -5.68 -8.16 -19.20
CA LEU A 175 -4.56 -7.26 -18.95
C LEU A 175 -3.27 -8.04 -18.67
N ASP A 176 -2.13 -7.45 -18.97
CA ASP A 176 -0.83 -8.08 -18.77
C ASP A 176 0.18 -7.16 -18.06
N GLU A 177 1.42 -7.62 -17.93
CA GLU A 177 2.51 -6.90 -17.26
C GLU A 177 2.93 -5.61 -17.97
N THR A 178 2.53 -5.43 -19.22
CA THR A 178 2.77 -4.19 -19.99
C THR A 178 1.70 -3.13 -19.75
N THR A 179 0.53 -3.54 -19.25
CA THR A 179 -0.55 -2.62 -18.90
C THR A 179 -0.19 -1.83 -17.65
N SER A 180 -0.17 -0.50 -17.75
CA SER A 180 0.15 0.34 -16.61
C SER A 180 -0.97 0.34 -15.56
N PRO A 181 -0.66 0.08 -14.28
CA PRO A 181 -1.63 0.26 -13.19
C PRO A 181 -2.14 1.70 -13.06
N ALA A 182 -1.55 2.68 -13.75
CA ALA A 182 -2.05 4.06 -13.80
C ALA A 182 -3.29 4.21 -14.69
N GLU A 183 -3.51 3.31 -15.64
CA GLU A 183 -4.54 3.42 -16.68
C GLU A 183 -5.84 2.70 -16.32
N CYS A 184 -5.77 1.69 -15.45
CA CYS A 184 -6.93 0.92 -15.02
C CYS A 184 -6.72 0.24 -13.66
N ASP A 185 -7.76 -0.41 -13.15
CA ASP A 185 -7.66 -1.33 -12.01
C ASP A 185 -8.68 -2.48 -12.15
N VAL A 186 -8.53 -3.50 -11.30
CA VAL A 186 -9.40 -4.68 -11.27
C VAL A 186 -9.96 -4.88 -9.87
N LEU A 187 -11.28 -4.94 -9.74
CA LEU A 187 -11.99 -5.27 -8.51
C LEU A 187 -11.94 -6.78 -8.28
N LEU A 188 -11.60 -7.15 -7.04
CA LEU A 188 -11.62 -8.53 -6.57
C LEU A 188 -12.86 -8.75 -5.70
N GLN A 189 -13.46 -9.93 -5.82
CA GLN A 189 -14.56 -10.41 -4.98
C GLN A 189 -14.16 -11.71 -4.28
N ASN A 190 -14.67 -11.96 -3.09
CA ASN A 190 -14.49 -13.25 -2.40
C ASN A 190 -15.51 -14.29 -2.90
N GLU A 191 -15.51 -15.49 -2.29
CA GLU A 191 -16.40 -16.59 -2.63
C GLU A 191 -17.89 -16.27 -2.45
N ASP A 192 -18.22 -15.32 -1.57
CA ASP A 192 -19.58 -14.85 -1.33
C ASP A 192 -20.01 -13.75 -2.33
N GLY A 193 -19.14 -13.35 -3.26
CA GLY A 193 -19.36 -12.22 -4.15
C GLY A 193 -19.20 -10.85 -3.49
N HIS A 194 -18.68 -10.79 -2.26
CA HIS A 194 -18.38 -9.52 -1.60
C HIS A 194 -17.10 -8.91 -2.17
N ILE A 195 -17.17 -7.64 -2.58
CA ILE A 195 -15.98 -6.91 -3.03
C ILE A 195 -14.96 -6.82 -1.90
N MET A 196 -13.72 -7.20 -2.21
CA MET A 196 -12.57 -7.12 -1.31
C MET A 196 -11.84 -5.79 -1.49
N GLY A 197 -11.62 -5.36 -2.73
CA GLY A 197 -10.81 -4.19 -3.04
C GLY A 197 -10.40 -4.21 -4.50
N ALA A 198 -9.37 -3.45 -4.86
CA ALA A 198 -8.78 -3.51 -6.18
C ALA A 198 -7.34 -4.06 -6.14
N ALA A 199 -6.84 -4.51 -7.29
CA ALA A 199 -5.52 -5.12 -7.42
C ALA A 199 -4.40 -4.21 -6.93
N PHE A 200 -4.53 -2.90 -7.18
CA PHE A 200 -3.57 -1.89 -6.74
C PHE A 200 -4.13 -0.95 -5.68
N ARG A 201 -5.40 -0.53 -5.80
CA ARG A 201 -6.00 0.54 -4.97
C ARG A 201 -6.94 0.05 -3.86
N THR A 202 -7.22 0.95 -2.91
CA THR A 202 -8.39 0.83 -2.03
C THR A 202 -9.58 1.48 -2.72
N VAL A 203 -10.75 0.86 -2.61
CA VAL A 203 -11.97 1.35 -3.27
C VAL A 203 -12.96 1.90 -2.27
N TYR A 204 -13.68 2.93 -2.73
CA TYR A 204 -14.78 3.55 -2.02
C TYR A 204 -15.95 3.67 -3.00
N PHE A 205 -17.12 3.19 -2.58
CA PHE A 205 -18.35 3.26 -3.34
C PHE A 205 -19.23 4.37 -2.77
N TRP A 206 -19.85 5.18 -3.63
CA TRP A 206 -20.86 6.14 -3.20
C TRP A 206 -22.19 5.41 -2.97
N LYS A 207 -22.68 5.42 -1.72
CA LYS A 207 -23.93 4.76 -1.34
C LYS A 207 -24.61 5.55 -0.23
N ASP A 208 -25.92 5.80 -0.37
CA ASP A 208 -26.76 6.47 0.64
C ASP A 208 -26.17 7.79 1.15
N GLY A 209 -25.65 8.63 0.23
CA GLY A 209 -25.12 9.95 0.55
C GLY A 209 -23.72 9.97 1.18
N ARG A 210 -23.02 8.83 1.22
CA ARG A 210 -21.66 8.74 1.76
C ARG A 210 -20.77 7.77 0.98
N PHE A 211 -19.47 7.92 1.14
CA PHE A 211 -18.51 6.92 0.67
C PHE A 211 -18.42 5.76 1.66
N VAL A 212 -18.52 4.53 1.15
CA VAL A 212 -18.34 3.30 1.90
C VAL A 212 -17.21 2.48 1.27
N THR A 213 -16.38 1.85 2.09
CA THR A 213 -15.32 0.94 1.64
C THR A 213 -15.64 -0.48 2.11
N PRO A 214 -15.18 -1.53 1.41
CA PRO A 214 -15.29 -2.89 1.91
C PRO A 214 -14.85 -3.07 3.37
N SER A 215 -15.58 -3.91 4.10
CA SER A 215 -15.24 -4.28 5.47
C SER A 215 -13.95 -5.10 5.49
N SER A 216 -13.16 -5.00 6.56
CA SER A 216 -11.94 -5.81 6.71
C SER A 216 -12.22 -7.32 6.71
N VAL A 217 -13.44 -7.73 7.07
CA VAL A 217 -13.84 -9.14 7.10
C VAL A 217 -13.98 -9.76 5.72
N THR A 218 -14.05 -8.97 4.63
CA THR A 218 -14.11 -9.51 3.27
C THR A 218 -12.76 -10.04 2.78
N GLY A 219 -11.68 -9.85 3.54
CA GLY A 219 -10.32 -10.26 3.15
C GLY A 219 -9.54 -9.17 2.40
N CYS A 220 -10.02 -7.92 2.47
CA CYS A 220 -9.39 -6.78 1.81
C CYS A 220 -7.99 -6.49 2.34
N LYS A 221 -7.14 -5.93 1.46
CA LYS A 221 -5.86 -5.37 1.84
C LYS A 221 -6.06 -4.18 2.78
N MET A 222 -5.43 -4.20 3.95
CA MET A 222 -5.52 -3.11 4.93
C MET A 222 -4.64 -1.92 4.51
N GLY A 223 -5.19 -1.04 3.68
CA GLY A 223 -4.50 0.13 3.13
C GLY A 223 -4.12 1.18 4.17
N VAL A 224 -2.95 1.82 4.00
CA VAL A 224 -2.50 2.93 4.87
C VAL A 224 -3.38 4.16 4.70
N SER A 225 -3.64 4.57 3.46
CA SER A 225 -4.58 5.65 3.15
C SER A 225 -6.03 5.32 3.53
N ARG A 226 -6.38 4.02 3.55
CA ARG A 226 -7.68 3.57 4.09
C ARG A 226 -7.80 3.90 5.55
N ARG A 227 -6.82 3.49 6.37
CA ARG A 227 -6.78 3.78 7.81
C ARG A 227 -6.75 5.28 8.11
N TRP A 228 -6.18 6.09 7.23
CA TRP A 228 -6.21 7.55 7.37
C TRP A 228 -7.62 8.13 7.11
N ALA A 229 -8.33 7.61 6.11
CA ALA A 229 -9.57 8.21 5.62
C ALA A 229 -10.84 7.76 6.36
N VAL A 230 -10.75 6.78 7.28
CA VAL A 230 -11.88 6.21 8.04
C VAL A 230 -11.58 6.20 9.53
#